data_AF-A0A7G6Y543-F1
#
_entry.id   AF-A0A7G6Y543-F1
#
_cell.length_a   1.000
_cell.length_b   1.000
_cell.length_c   1.000
_cell.angle_alpha   90.00
_cell.angle_beta   90.00
_cell.angle_gamma   90.00
#
_symmetry.space_group_name_H-M   'P 1'
#
loop_
_entity.id
_entity.type
_entity.pdbx_description
1 polymer ?
#
loop_
_entity_poly.entity_id
_entity_poly.type
_entity_poly.pdbx_seq_one_letter_code
_entity_poly.pdbx_strand_id
1 'polypeptide(L)'
;MAAIDRRLIPLIETLTAVGADWLAFELIDGIRRGRETEETPDALASSRRELRNGEQPKATGEPKLIAAEPQPIVGDDQIEWATQYVADRLDSTLEELAACFENLDAILDGEITKTGLVTGEAAGVPLIVLALGEDQLKVDRSGADQSRSVIPKLRLALESWSSQVRGQTQI
;
A
#
# COMPACT_ATOMS: atom_id res chain seq x y z
N MET A 1 -1.93 23.31 3.71
CA MET A 1 -1.32 22.09 4.26
C MET A 1 -2.00 21.76 5.57
N ALA A 2 -2.54 20.56 5.73
CA ALA A 2 -3.05 20.10 7.01
C ALA A 2 -1.88 19.92 8.00
N ALA A 3 -2.03 20.42 9.23
CA ALA A 3 -1.11 20.10 10.31
C ALA A 3 -1.38 18.65 10.76
N ILE A 4 -0.31 17.92 11.06
CA ILE A 4 -0.41 16.55 11.58
C ILE A 4 -0.94 16.62 13.01
N ASP A 5 -2.00 15.86 13.30
CA ASP A 5 -2.49 15.67 14.65
C ASP A 5 -1.41 15.01 15.50
N ARG A 6 -1.04 15.65 16.61
CA ARG A 6 0.00 15.15 17.53
C ARG A 6 -0.35 13.78 18.12
N ARG A 7 -1.62 13.42 18.15
CA ARG A 7 -2.09 12.10 18.60
C ARG A 7 -1.64 10.96 17.68
N LEU A 8 -1.20 11.25 16.46
CA LEU A 8 -0.61 10.27 15.54
C LEU A 8 0.87 9.99 15.80
N ILE A 9 1.56 10.82 16.59
CA ILE A 9 3.00 10.68 16.86
C ILE A 9 3.35 9.27 17.37
N PRO A 10 2.63 8.69 18.35
CA PRO A 10 2.95 7.34 18.84
C PRO A 10 2.88 6.25 17.75
N LEU A 11 1.95 6.38 16.80
CA LEU A 11 1.84 5.45 15.68
C LEU A 11 3.04 5.61 14.74
N ILE A 12 3.41 6.85 14.41
CA ILE A 12 4.58 7.15 13.56
C ILE A 12 5.86 6.62 14.20
N GLU A 13 6.06 6.88 15.49
CA GLU A 13 7.22 6.39 16.24
C GLU A 13 7.28 4.85 16.26
N THR A 14 6.13 4.19 16.40
CA THR A 14 6.04 2.73 16.35
C THR A 14 6.45 2.19 14.98
N LEU A 15 5.99 2.82 13.88
CA LEU A 15 6.36 2.42 12.52
C LEU A 15 7.87 2.56 12.29
N THR A 16 8.47 3.69 12.68
CA THR A 16 9.92 3.89 12.62
C THR A 16 10.68 2.88 13.49
N ALA A 17 10.18 2.59 14.71
CA ALA A 17 10.84 1.64 15.62
C ALA A 17 10.89 0.20 15.08
N VAL A 18 9.93 -0.18 14.22
CA VAL A 18 9.90 -1.51 13.56
C VAL A 18 10.57 -1.49 12.17
N GLY A 19 11.23 -0.40 11.78
CA GLY A 19 11.88 -0.26 10.47
C GLY A 19 10.93 0.00 9.30
N ALA A 20 9.66 0.32 9.57
CA ALA A 20 8.67 0.70 8.58
C ALA A 20 8.70 2.22 8.30
N ASP A 21 9.89 2.80 8.17
CA ASP A 21 10.07 4.24 7.94
C ASP A 21 9.38 4.70 6.65
N TRP A 22 9.42 3.86 5.61
CA TRP A 22 8.73 4.12 4.35
C TRP A 22 7.22 4.36 4.56
N LEU A 23 6.59 3.57 5.44
CA LEU A 23 5.17 3.69 5.73
C LEU A 23 4.89 4.92 6.62
N ALA A 24 5.81 5.25 7.54
CA ALA A 24 5.73 6.49 8.30
C ALA A 24 5.81 7.73 7.39
N PHE A 25 6.68 7.71 6.38
CA PHE A 25 6.76 8.77 5.38
C PHE A 25 5.49 8.85 4.52
N GLU A 26 4.99 7.73 4.01
CA GLU A 26 3.75 7.66 3.23
C GLU A 26 2.55 8.20 4.03
N LEU A 27 2.46 7.85 5.32
CA LEU A 27 1.42 8.35 6.22
C LEU A 27 1.43 9.88 6.34
N ILE A 28 2.61 10.44 6.62
CA ILE A 28 2.80 11.89 6.77
C ILE A 28 2.45 12.62 5.48
N ASP A 29 2.87 12.08 4.34
CA ASP A 29 2.62 12.66 3.03
C ASP A 29 1.13 12.59 2.66
N GLY A 30 0.48 11.44 2.86
CA GLY A 30 -0.94 11.26 2.62
C GLY A 30 -1.81 12.22 3.43
N ILE A 31 -1.49 12.44 4.72
CA ILE A 31 -2.19 13.42 5.55
C ILE A 31 -1.98 14.85 5.03
N ARG A 32 -0.77 15.18 4.59
CA ARG A 32 -0.44 16.52 4.08
C ARG A 32 -1.11 16.82 2.74
N ARG A 33 -1.19 15.81 1.86
CA ARG A 33 -1.85 15.89 0.55
C ARG A 33 -3.37 15.96 0.69
N GLY A 34 -3.94 15.26 1.66
CA GLY A 34 -5.39 15.16 1.85
C GLY A 34 -6.02 14.06 0.99
N ARG A 35 -7.35 13.93 1.02
CA ARG A 35 -8.05 12.98 0.15
C ARG A 35 -8.08 13.52 -1.27
N GLU A 36 -7.32 12.88 -2.16
CA GLU A 36 -7.48 13.09 -3.59
C GLU A 36 -8.88 12.60 -3.99
N THR A 37 -9.62 13.42 -4.73
CA THR A 37 -10.93 13.00 -5.24
C THR A 37 -10.67 12.03 -6.38
N GLU A 38 -11.10 10.78 -6.25
CA GLU A 38 -10.97 9.79 -7.33
C GLU A 38 -11.53 10.36 -8.64
N GLU A 39 -10.74 10.25 -9.72
CA GLU A 39 -11.22 10.59 -11.05
C GLU A 39 -12.44 9.72 -11.36
N THR A 40 -13.60 10.38 -11.53
CA THR A 40 -14.82 9.65 -11.86
C THR A 40 -14.64 8.84 -13.16
N PRO A 41 -15.27 7.66 -13.31
CA PRO A 41 -15.18 6.84 -14.52
C PRO A 41 -15.52 7.62 -15.81
N ASP A 42 -16.37 8.64 -15.69
CA ASP A 42 -16.73 9.54 -16.78
C ASP A 42 -15.57 10.45 -17.21
N ALA A 43 -14.75 10.94 -16.27
CA ALA A 43 -13.55 11.73 -16.56
C ALA A 43 -12.49 10.89 -17.31
N LEU A 44 -12.30 9.64 -16.88
CA LEU A 44 -11.43 8.69 -17.58
C LEU A 44 -11.96 8.34 -18.98
N ALA A 45 -13.28 8.20 -19.13
CA ALA A 45 -13.90 7.93 -20.43
C ALA A 45 -13.81 9.11 -21.39
N SER A 46 -13.90 10.35 -20.90
CA SER A 46 -13.69 11.56 -21.73
C SER A 46 -12.24 11.67 -22.19
N SER A 47 -11.26 11.52 -21.29
CA SER A 47 -9.84 11.61 -21.67
C SER A 47 -9.42 10.49 -22.63
N ARG A 48 -9.99 9.28 -22.49
CA ARG A 48 -9.79 8.17 -23.45
C ARG A 48 -10.40 8.45 -24.83
N ARG A 49 -11.55 9.14 -24.90
CA ARG A 49 -12.15 9.54 -26.19
C ARG A 49 -11.35 10.64 -26.88
N GLU A 50 -10.87 11.63 -26.13
CA GLU A 50 -10.05 12.73 -26.66
C GLU A 50 -8.74 12.22 -27.27
N LEU A 51 -8.03 11.31 -26.58
CA LEU A 51 -6.83 10.65 -27.11
C LEU A 51 -7.11 9.79 -28.34
N ARG A 52 -8.25 9.08 -28.37
CA ARG A 52 -8.63 8.20 -29.49
C ARG A 52 -9.02 8.97 -30.75
N ASN A 53 -9.54 10.19 -30.63
CA ASN A 53 -9.98 11.01 -31.76
C ASN A 53 -8.85 11.85 -32.39
N GLY A 54 -7.62 11.78 -31.86
CA GLY A 54 -6.47 12.48 -32.44
C GLY A 54 -6.54 14.01 -32.34
N GLU A 55 -7.50 14.54 -31.58
CA GLU A 55 -7.54 15.96 -31.25
C GLU A 55 -6.44 16.21 -30.21
N GLN A 56 -5.27 16.67 -30.68
CA GLN A 56 -4.37 17.37 -29.79
C GLN A 56 -5.17 18.50 -29.14
N PRO A 57 -5.20 18.59 -27.79
CA PRO A 57 -5.85 19.71 -27.14
C PRO A 57 -5.19 20.97 -27.68
N LYS A 58 -5.96 21.78 -28.42
CA LYS A 58 -5.51 23.12 -28.80
C LYS A 58 -5.11 23.79 -27.51
N ALA A 59 -3.85 24.20 -27.41
CA ALA A 59 -3.27 24.88 -26.26
C ALA A 59 -3.88 26.30 -26.08
N THR A 60 -5.19 26.37 -25.89
CA THR A 60 -5.97 27.60 -25.74
C THR A 60 -7.17 27.28 -24.87
N GLY A 61 -6.93 27.33 -23.56
CA GLY A 61 -7.84 26.86 -22.52
C GLY A 61 -7.20 25.66 -21.85
N GLU A 62 -6.55 25.90 -20.71
CA GLU A 62 -6.16 24.83 -19.78
C GLU A 62 -7.34 23.84 -19.70
N PRO A 63 -7.13 22.52 -19.88
CA PRO A 63 -8.15 21.58 -19.51
C PRO A 63 -8.40 21.87 -18.03
N LYS A 64 -9.55 22.47 -17.73
CA LYS A 64 -10.10 22.55 -16.39
C LYS A 64 -10.52 21.12 -16.06
N LEU A 65 -9.52 20.25 -15.90
CA LEU A 65 -9.57 19.21 -14.90
C LEU A 65 -9.88 20.00 -13.63
N ILE A 66 -11.16 20.07 -13.28
CA ILE A 66 -11.55 20.37 -11.91
C ILE A 66 -11.10 19.11 -11.15
N ALA A 67 -9.78 18.94 -10.99
CA ALA A 67 -9.23 18.13 -9.95
C ALA A 67 -9.76 18.81 -8.69
N ALA A 68 -10.84 18.25 -8.15
CA ALA A 68 -11.44 18.77 -6.95
C ALA A 68 -10.31 18.92 -5.92
N GLU A 69 -10.19 20.13 -5.36
CA GLU A 69 -9.11 20.44 -4.43
C GLU A 69 -9.08 19.36 -3.35
N PRO A 70 -7.92 18.74 -3.09
CA PRO A 70 -7.85 17.62 -2.18
C PRO A 70 -8.36 18.06 -0.81
N GLN A 71 -9.29 17.28 -0.27
CA GLN A 71 -9.94 17.65 0.99
C GLN A 71 -8.96 17.39 2.14
N PRO A 72 -8.66 18.39 2.97
CA PRO A 72 -7.79 18.18 4.11
C PRO A 72 -8.45 17.21 5.08
N ILE A 73 -7.67 16.23 5.54
CA ILE A 73 -8.10 15.32 6.60
C ILE A 73 -7.84 16.04 7.93
N VAL A 74 -8.82 16.13 8.83
CA VAL A 74 -8.72 16.97 10.04
C VAL A 74 -9.08 16.18 11.29
N GLY A 75 -8.31 16.35 12.37
CA GLY A 75 -8.63 15.84 13.69
C GLY A 75 -8.82 14.32 13.73
N ASP A 76 -9.97 13.87 14.20
CA ASP A 76 -10.29 12.44 14.36
C ASP A 76 -10.31 11.68 13.02
N ASP A 77 -10.61 12.36 11.91
CA ASP A 77 -10.56 11.76 10.58
C ASP A 77 -9.12 11.42 10.18
N GLN A 78 -8.11 12.15 10.69
CA GLN A 78 -6.70 11.81 10.45
C GLN A 78 -6.34 10.51 11.14
N ILE A 79 -6.87 10.29 12.35
CA ILE A 79 -6.61 9.08 13.13
C ILE A 79 -7.27 7.88 12.45
N GLU A 80 -8.53 8.01 12.06
CA GLU A 80 -9.26 6.94 11.36
C GLU A 80 -8.59 6.59 10.03
N TRP A 81 -8.33 7.60 9.21
CA TRP A 81 -7.64 7.41 7.94
C TRP A 81 -6.26 6.75 8.12
N ALA A 82 -5.46 7.22 9.10
CA ALA A 82 -4.14 6.68 9.36
C ALA A 82 -4.18 5.19 9.72
N THR A 83 -5.10 4.79 10.61
CA THR A 83 -5.24 3.39 11.01
C THR A 83 -5.64 2.48 9.87
N GLN A 84 -6.58 2.94 9.03
CA GLN A 84 -7.03 2.18 7.87
C GLN A 84 -5.91 2.08 6.83
N TYR A 85 -5.24 3.20 6.54
CA TYR A 85 -4.16 3.28 5.56
C TYR A 85 -2.99 2.36 5.92
N VAL A 86 -2.55 2.34 7.17
CA VAL A 86 -1.46 1.46 7.63
C VAL A 86 -1.82 -0.01 7.41
N ALA A 87 -3.02 -0.42 7.79
CA ALA A 87 -3.44 -1.81 7.65
C ALA A 87 -3.61 -2.22 6.18
N ASP A 88 -4.26 -1.38 5.38
CA ASP A 88 -4.48 -1.64 3.96
C ASP A 88 -3.17 -1.69 3.19
N ARG A 89 -2.26 -0.73 3.45
CA ARG A 89 -0.98 -0.65 2.75
C ARG A 89 -0.10 -1.85 3.06
N LEU A 90 -0.04 -2.30 4.31
CA LEU A 90 0.70 -3.51 4.69
C LEU A 90 0.12 -4.77 4.04
N ASP A 91 -1.21 -4.91 4.01
CA ASP A 91 -1.87 -6.05 3.35
C ASP A 91 -1.58 -6.06 1.84
N SER A 92 -1.68 -4.92 1.17
CA SER A 92 -1.33 -4.79 -0.25
C SER A 92 0.15 -5.11 -0.52
N THR A 93 1.07 -4.62 0.31
CA THR A 93 2.51 -4.94 0.14
C THR A 93 2.79 -6.43 0.33
N LEU A 94 2.10 -7.10 1.26
CA LEU A 94 2.22 -8.55 1.45
C LEU A 94 1.61 -9.33 0.28
N GLU A 95 0.51 -8.84 -0.29
CA GLU A 95 -0.11 -9.42 -1.48
C GLU A 95 0.78 -9.26 -2.72
N GLU A 96 1.39 -8.09 -2.92
CA GLU A 96 2.39 -7.86 -3.96
C GLU A 96 3.60 -8.78 -3.79
N LEU A 97 4.06 -9.00 -2.55
CA LEU A 97 5.16 -9.92 -2.26
C LEU A 97 4.77 -11.38 -2.58
N ALA A 98 3.54 -11.80 -2.24
CA ALA A 98 3.04 -13.13 -2.59
C ALA A 98 2.98 -13.33 -4.11
N ALA A 99 2.44 -12.34 -4.84
CA ALA A 99 2.41 -12.35 -6.31
C ALA A 99 3.82 -12.40 -6.92
N CYS A 100 4.80 -11.73 -6.31
CA CYS A 100 6.21 -11.84 -6.73
C CYS A 100 6.73 -13.29 -6.58
N PHE A 101 6.40 -13.99 -5.49
CA PHE A 101 6.79 -15.39 -5.33
C PHE A 101 6.15 -16.31 -6.37
N GLU A 102 4.85 -16.12 -6.67
CA GLU A 102 4.15 -16.89 -7.70
C GLU A 102 4.75 -16.65 -9.10
N ASN A 103 5.10 -15.40 -9.41
CA ASN A 103 5.73 -15.05 -10.67
C ASN A 103 7.14 -15.65 -10.79
N LEU A 104 7.92 -15.66 -9.70
CA LEU A 104 9.24 -16.30 -9.68
C LEU A 104 9.14 -17.81 -9.86
N ASP A 105 8.13 -18.46 -9.28
CA ASP A 105 7.84 -19.87 -9.57
C ASP A 105 7.55 -20.11 -11.04
N ALA A 106 6.66 -19.31 -11.63
CA ALA A 106 6.30 -19.46 -13.03
C ALA A 106 7.51 -19.31 -13.96
N ILE A 107 8.47 -18.44 -13.60
CA ILE A 107 9.74 -18.29 -14.33
C ILE A 107 10.60 -19.54 -14.17
N LEU A 108 10.79 -20.03 -12.94
CA LEU A 108 11.58 -21.24 -12.67
C LEU A 108 10.98 -22.46 -13.39
N ASP A 109 9.68 -22.67 -13.27
CA ASP A 109 8.95 -23.76 -13.93
C ASP A 109 9.01 -23.62 -15.46
N GLY A 110 8.88 -22.40 -15.99
CA GLY A 110 8.98 -22.12 -17.42
C GLY A 110 10.39 -22.38 -17.99
N GLU A 111 11.44 -22.20 -17.20
CA GLU A 111 12.83 -22.47 -17.56
C GLU A 111 13.15 -23.98 -17.46
N ILE A 112 12.62 -24.66 -16.44
CA ILE A 112 12.68 -26.13 -16.27
C ILE A 112 11.98 -26.85 -17.43
N THR A 113 10.84 -26.33 -17.88
CA THR A 113 10.07 -26.91 -18.99
C THR A 113 10.80 -26.80 -20.35
N LYS A 114 11.60 -25.75 -20.57
CA LYS A 114 12.39 -25.56 -21.81
C LYS A 114 13.66 -26.41 -21.88
N THR A 115 14.21 -26.80 -20.73
CA THR A 115 15.45 -27.60 -20.65
C THR A 115 15.20 -29.11 -20.65
N GLY A 116 13.94 -29.55 -20.73
CA GLY A 116 13.58 -30.96 -20.89
C GLY A 116 13.77 -31.83 -19.64
N LEU A 117 14.06 -31.22 -18.49
CA LEU A 117 14.05 -31.93 -17.21
C LEU A 117 12.61 -31.96 -16.66
N VAL A 118 11.82 -32.95 -17.07
CA VAL A 118 10.62 -33.32 -16.32
C VAL A 118 11.03 -34.18 -15.14
N THR A 119 11.20 -33.52 -13.98
CA THR A 119 11.08 -34.12 -12.65
C THR A 119 10.26 -33.09 -11.86
N GLY A 120 8.95 -33.23 -11.78
CA GLY A 120 8.33 -33.83 -10.59
C GLY A 120 8.41 -32.84 -9.43
N GLU A 121 7.30 -32.16 -9.13
CA GLU A 121 7.15 -31.19 -8.03
C GLU A 121 8.27 -30.14 -7.93
N ALA A 122 8.00 -28.90 -8.37
CA ALA A 122 8.75 -27.72 -7.93
C ALA A 122 8.57 -27.41 -6.41
N ALA A 123 8.15 -28.40 -5.63
CA ALA A 123 8.16 -28.38 -4.17
C ALA A 123 9.57 -28.73 -3.68
N GLY A 124 10.51 -27.78 -3.75
CA GLY A 124 11.84 -28.06 -3.22
C GLY A 124 12.90 -26.98 -3.30
N VAL A 125 12.73 -25.93 -4.11
CA VAL A 125 13.69 -24.83 -4.13
C VAL A 125 13.19 -23.73 -3.19
N PRO A 126 13.82 -23.50 -2.02
CA PRO A 126 13.43 -22.41 -1.15
C PRO A 126 13.74 -21.07 -1.83
N LEU A 127 12.70 -20.40 -2.32
CA LEU A 127 12.78 -19.02 -2.77
C LEU A 127 12.86 -18.11 -1.54
N ILE A 128 14.02 -17.48 -1.38
CA ILE A 128 14.29 -16.55 -0.29
C ILE A 128 14.58 -15.19 -0.92
N VAL A 129 13.78 -14.19 -0.58
CA VAL A 129 14.10 -12.80 -0.92
C VAL A 129 15.06 -12.28 0.15
N LEU A 130 16.22 -11.80 -0.31
CA LEU A 130 17.21 -11.12 0.52
C LEU A 130 17.06 -9.62 0.30
N ALA A 131 16.83 -8.87 1.36
CA ALA A 131 16.93 -7.42 1.31
C ALA A 131 18.41 -7.01 1.18
N LEU A 132 18.77 -6.32 0.10
CA LEU A 132 20.13 -5.79 -0.08
C LEU A 132 20.46 -4.78 1.03
N GLY A 133 21.47 -5.10 1.85
CA GLY A 133 21.95 -4.24 2.94
C GLY A 133 21.57 -4.70 4.35
N GLU A 134 20.65 -5.67 4.47
CA GLU A 134 20.34 -6.36 5.72
C GLU A 134 20.71 -7.84 5.58
N ASP A 135 21.94 -8.19 5.97
CA ASP A 135 22.50 -9.55 5.86
C ASP A 135 21.70 -10.65 6.63
N GLN A 136 20.59 -10.28 7.29
CA GLN A 136 19.80 -11.16 8.16
C GLN A 136 18.31 -11.27 7.80
N LEU A 137 17.74 -10.38 6.98
CA LEU A 137 16.32 -10.48 6.65
C LEU A 137 16.11 -11.43 5.48
N LYS A 138 15.68 -12.65 5.81
CA LYS A 138 15.30 -13.70 4.86
C LYS A 138 13.80 -13.86 4.91
N VAL A 139 13.12 -13.51 3.82
CA VAL A 139 11.68 -13.73 3.70
C VAL A 139 11.44 -14.83 2.68
N ASP A 140 10.79 -15.89 3.12
CA ASP A 140 10.25 -16.94 2.27
C ASP A 140 8.71 -16.81 2.19
N ARG A 141 8.07 -17.67 1.40
CA ARG A 141 6.60 -17.67 1.24
C ARG A 141 5.88 -17.87 2.56
N SER A 142 6.38 -18.80 3.38
CA SER A 142 5.75 -19.11 4.65
C SER A 142 5.79 -17.91 5.59
N GLY A 143 6.84 -17.08 5.50
CA GLY A 143 6.96 -15.82 6.22
C GLY A 143 5.97 -14.76 5.73
N ALA A 144 5.75 -14.65 4.42
CA ALA A 144 4.73 -13.76 3.85
C ALA A 144 3.31 -14.18 4.27
N ASP A 145 2.97 -15.46 4.19
CA ASP A 145 1.67 -16.01 4.57
C ASP A 145 1.40 -15.86 6.08
N GLN A 146 2.41 -16.15 6.91
CA GLN A 146 2.33 -15.93 8.36
C GLN A 146 2.11 -14.45 8.69
N SER A 147 2.80 -13.55 8.00
CA SER A 147 2.63 -12.10 8.18
C SER A 147 1.22 -11.65 7.77
N ARG A 148 0.68 -12.20 6.68
CA ARG A 148 -0.70 -11.91 6.25
C ARG A 148 -1.73 -12.42 7.26
N SER A 149 -1.49 -13.56 7.88
CA SER A 149 -2.39 -14.15 8.89
C SER A 149 -2.57 -13.27 10.15
N VAL A 150 -1.62 -12.37 10.44
CA VAL A 150 -1.69 -11.47 11.60
C VAL A 150 -2.30 -10.11 11.28
N ILE A 151 -2.50 -9.75 10.01
CA ILE A 151 -3.13 -8.49 9.59
C ILE A 151 -4.51 -8.26 10.24
N PRO A 152 -5.42 -9.26 10.33
CA PRO A 152 -6.69 -9.06 11.02
C PRO A 152 -6.54 -8.66 12.50
N LYS A 153 -5.52 -9.19 13.19
CA LYS A 153 -5.22 -8.82 14.58
C LYS A 153 -4.66 -7.41 14.66
N LEU A 154 -3.81 -7.01 13.70
CA LEU A 154 -3.29 -5.65 13.60
C LEU A 154 -4.44 -4.65 13.39
N ARG A 155 -5.39 -4.94 12.50
CA ARG A 155 -6.59 -4.10 12.27
C ARG A 155 -7.37 -3.87 13.56
N LEU A 156 -7.69 -4.94 14.28
CA LEU A 156 -8.39 -4.85 15.57
C LEU A 156 -7.62 -4.02 16.61
N ALA A 157 -6.29 -4.17 16.67
CA ALA A 157 -5.45 -3.39 17.58
C ALA A 157 -5.44 -1.90 17.21
N LEU A 158 -5.35 -1.58 15.92
CA LEU A 158 -5.40 -0.20 15.42
C LEU A 158 -6.78 0.43 15.63
N GLU A 159 -7.87 -0.31 15.43
CA GLU A 159 -9.24 0.14 15.72
C GLU A 159 -9.46 0.41 17.22
N SER A 160 -8.96 -0.48 18.08
CA SER A 160 -9.01 -0.27 19.53
C SER A 160 -8.20 0.98 19.92
N TRP A 161 -7.00 1.14 19.35
CA TRP A 161 -6.15 2.30 19.61
C TRP A 161 -6.80 3.59 19.12
N SER A 162 -7.35 3.63 17.91
CA SER A 162 -8.01 4.82 17.37
C SER A 162 -9.22 5.22 18.22
N SER A 163 -9.98 4.25 18.72
CA SER A 163 -11.13 4.49 19.61
C SER A 163 -10.70 5.06 20.96
N GLN A 164 -9.59 4.60 21.51
CA GLN A 164 -9.02 5.15 22.75
C GLN A 164 -8.51 6.58 22.56
N VAL A 165 -7.76 6.83 21.49
CA VAL A 165 -7.13 8.13 21.21
C VAL A 165 -8.17 9.21 20.83
N ARG A 166 -9.30 8.80 20.24
CA ARG A 166 -10.46 9.66 19.99
C ARG A 166 -11.33 9.88 21.24
N GLY A 167 -11.04 9.22 22.36
CA GLY A 167 -11.82 9.33 23.59
C GLY A 167 -13.19 8.67 23.50
N GLN A 168 -13.41 7.76 22.55
CA GLN A 168 -14.66 7.02 22.34
C GLN A 168 -14.76 5.78 23.24
N THR A 169 -13.67 5.42 23.93
CA THR A 169 -13.64 4.34 24.93
C THR A 169 -13.60 4.96 26.33
N GLN A 170 -14.75 5.04 27.01
CA GLN A 170 -14.79 5.31 28.45
C GLN A 170 -14.28 4.06 29.19
N ILE A 171 -13.27 4.25 30.03
CA ILE A 171 -12.94 3.31 31.12
C ILE A 171 -14.00 3.49 32.22
#